data_AF-A0A4Z0WIW8-F1
#
_entry.id   AF-A0A4Z0WIW8-F1
#
_cell.length_a   1.000
_cell.length_b   1.000
_cell.length_c   1.000
_cell.angle_alpha   90.00
_cell.angle_beta   90.00
_cell.angle_gamma   90.00
#
_symmetry.space_group_name_H-M   'P 1'
#
loop_
_entity.id
_entity.type
_entity.pdbx_description
1 polymer ?
#
loop_
_entity_poly.entity_id
_entity_poly.type
_entity_poly.pdbx_seq_one_letter_code
_entity_poly.pdbx_strand_id
1 'polypeptide(L)'
;MTEMTAYQKKMRAESWQRATWACFWLVMLTFAINTTANAPPDMALGPVVTAGMTFWLLQTLPLWLFFPAMKRHHTRALSWFGYILLLYLPFCIVGAFDPPHWSGVLTSLSVLALFFSNAFWVRALKRARAAS
;
A
#
# COMPACT_ATOMS: atom_id res chain seq x y z
N MET A 1 36.81 -0.41 -8.31
CA MET A 1 35.64 -1.11 -8.90
C MET A 1 34.55 -1.45 -7.87
N THR A 2 34.88 -1.72 -6.61
CA THR A 2 33.93 -2.04 -5.52
C THR A 2 32.99 -0.89 -5.13
N GLU A 3 33.45 0.37 -5.12
CA GLU A 3 32.63 1.52 -4.72
C GLU A 3 31.46 1.82 -5.67
N MET A 4 31.64 1.66 -6.98
CA MET A 4 30.56 1.82 -7.97
C MET A 4 29.41 0.83 -7.71
N THR A 5 29.70 -0.37 -7.21
CA THR A 5 28.67 -1.38 -6.93
C THR A 5 27.85 -1.06 -5.69
N ALA A 6 28.46 -0.43 -4.68
CA ALA A 6 27.78 0.02 -3.47
C ALA A 6 26.83 1.18 -3.77
N TYR A 7 27.29 2.16 -4.58
CA TYR A 7 26.48 3.28 -5.02
C TYR A 7 25.23 2.83 -5.80
N GLN A 8 25.39 1.89 -6.75
CA GLN A 8 24.26 1.36 -7.52
C GLN A 8 23.24 0.61 -6.65
N LYS A 9 23.69 -0.14 -5.62
CA LYS A 9 22.79 -0.80 -4.66
C LYS A 9 21.98 0.20 -3.86
N LYS A 10 22.62 1.29 -3.40
CA LYS A 10 21.95 2.38 -2.66
C LYS A 10 20.90 3.08 -3.52
N MET A 11 21.26 3.53 -4.72
CA MET A 11 20.34 4.23 -5.63
C MET A 11 19.12 3.37 -5.98
N ARG A 12 19.32 2.05 -6.16
CA ARG A 12 18.22 1.11 -6.40
C ARG A 12 17.30 0.98 -5.19
N ALA A 13 17.82 0.97 -3.96
CA ALA A 13 16.99 0.91 -2.77
C ALA A 13 16.12 2.17 -2.59
N GLU A 14 16.65 3.34 -2.94
CA GLU A 14 15.92 4.62 -2.89
C GLU A 14 14.81 4.71 -3.95
N SER A 15 15.03 4.19 -5.17
CA SER A 15 13.98 4.17 -6.20
C SER A 15 12.80 3.27 -5.79
N TRP A 16 13.08 2.08 -5.25
CA TRP A 16 12.04 1.19 -4.73
C TRP A 16 11.31 1.76 -3.52
N GLN A 17 12.01 2.50 -2.67
CA GLN A 17 11.37 3.26 -1.59
C GLN A 17 10.36 4.25 -2.16
N ARG A 18 10.77 5.11 -3.09
CA ARG A 18 9.87 6.11 -3.71
C ARG A 18 8.68 5.45 -4.39
N ALA A 19 8.89 4.33 -5.10
CA ALA A 19 7.81 3.55 -5.68
C ALA A 19 6.85 2.99 -4.62
N THR A 20 7.36 2.47 -3.50
CA THR A 20 6.52 1.94 -2.41
C THR A 20 5.69 3.05 -1.78
N TRP A 21 6.28 4.24 -1.57
CA TRP A 21 5.57 5.41 -1.08
C TRP A 21 4.48 5.89 -2.06
N ALA A 22 4.78 5.92 -3.36
CA ALA A 22 3.79 6.26 -4.38
C ALA A 22 2.63 5.26 -4.40
N CYS A 23 2.93 3.95 -4.38
CA CYS A 23 1.91 2.91 -4.29
C CYS A 23 1.10 2.97 -2.98
N PHE A 24 1.73 3.35 -1.86
CA PHE A 24 1.03 3.52 -0.58
C PHE A 24 -0.02 4.63 -0.69
N TRP A 25 0.35 5.80 -1.22
CA TRP A 25 -0.60 6.89 -1.44
C TRP A 25 -1.67 6.54 -2.47
N LEU A 26 -1.32 5.80 -3.53
CA LEU A 26 -2.29 5.30 -4.50
C LEU A 26 -3.32 4.37 -3.85
N VAL A 27 -2.88 3.48 -2.96
CA VAL A 27 -3.78 2.61 -2.18
C VAL A 27 -4.69 3.43 -1.26
N MET A 28 -4.16 4.46 -0.58
CA MET A 28 -4.98 5.35 0.24
C MET A 28 -6.06 6.07 -0.56
N LEU A 29 -5.70 6.57 -1.75
CA LEU A 29 -6.62 7.25 -2.67
C LEU A 29 -7.69 6.30 -3.18
N THR A 30 -7.31 5.10 -3.62
CA THR A 30 -8.25 4.11 -4.15
C THR A 30 -9.21 3.59 -3.09
N PHE A 31 -8.77 3.40 -1.85
CA PHE A 31 -9.67 3.12 -0.73
C PHE A 31 -10.66 4.26 -0.47
N ALA A 32 -10.23 5.52 -0.56
CA ALA A 32 -11.13 6.66 -0.39
C ALA A 32 -12.19 6.69 -1.50
N ILE A 33 -11.78 6.51 -2.75
CA ILE A 33 -12.67 6.43 -3.91
C ILE A 33 -13.65 5.28 -3.74
N ASN A 34 -13.17 4.07 -3.42
CA ASN A 34 -14.01 2.88 -3.24
C ASN A 34 -15.05 3.09 -2.13
N THR A 35 -14.67 3.75 -1.02
CA THR A 35 -15.59 4.06 0.07
C THR A 35 -16.71 5.00 -0.37
N THR A 36 -16.38 6.02 -1.18
CA THR A 36 -17.38 6.95 -1.71
C THR A 36 -18.21 6.39 -2.87
N ALA A 37 -17.63 5.51 -3.69
CA ALA A 37 -18.29 4.92 -4.85
C ALA A 37 -19.29 3.82 -4.46
N ASN A 38 -19.08 3.16 -3.31
CA ASN A 38 -19.98 2.17 -2.73
C ASN A 38 -21.01 2.78 -1.75
N ALA A 39 -21.13 4.11 -1.70
CA ALA A 39 -22.10 4.76 -0.83
C ALA A 39 -23.54 4.46 -1.28
N PRO A 40 -24.49 4.20 -0.36
CA PRO A 40 -25.89 4.00 -0.71
C PRO A 40 -26.48 5.25 -1.42
N PRO A 41 -27.24 5.07 -2.51
CA PRO A 41 -27.72 6.18 -3.34
C PRO A 41 -28.77 7.07 -2.66
N ASP A 42 -29.39 6.58 -1.60
CA ASP A 42 -30.40 7.25 -0.78
C ASP A 42 -29.79 8.06 0.39
N MET A 43 -28.46 7.99 0.58
CA MET A 43 -27.79 8.62 1.70
C MET A 43 -27.46 10.09 1.41
N ALA A 44 -27.81 10.99 2.33
CA ALA A 44 -27.45 12.40 2.22
C ALA A 44 -25.92 12.61 2.27
N LEU A 45 -25.42 13.67 1.62
CA LEU A 45 -23.99 13.97 1.50
C LEU A 45 -23.27 14.06 2.86
N GLY A 46 -23.92 14.62 3.89
CA GLY A 46 -23.34 14.75 5.23
C GLY A 46 -22.94 13.40 5.84
N PRO A 47 -23.89 12.46 6.01
CA PRO A 47 -23.62 11.09 6.46
C PRO A 47 -22.63 10.32 5.58
N VAL A 48 -22.66 10.49 4.25
CA VAL A 48 -21.70 9.84 3.34
C VAL A 48 -20.27 10.28 3.69
N VAL A 49 -20.06 11.57 3.96
CA VAL A 49 -18.75 12.09 4.35
C VAL A 49 -18.34 11.60 5.74
N THR A 50 -19.22 11.68 6.75
CA THR A 50 -18.84 11.33 8.12
C THR A 50 -18.67 9.82 8.34
N ALA A 51 -19.64 9.02 7.88
CA ALA A 51 -19.58 7.56 7.99
C ALA A 51 -18.52 6.98 7.05
N GLY A 52 -18.44 7.49 5.81
CA GLY A 52 -17.41 7.09 4.85
C GLY A 52 -16.00 7.41 5.34
N MET A 53 -15.76 8.60 5.90
CA MET A 53 -14.46 8.95 6.48
C MET A 53 -14.11 8.05 7.68
N THR A 54 -15.08 7.75 8.54
CA THR A 54 -14.88 6.86 9.69
C THR A 54 -14.51 5.45 9.24
N PHE A 55 -15.24 4.91 8.26
CA PHE A 55 -14.98 3.59 7.69
C PHE A 55 -13.62 3.54 6.97
N TRP A 56 -13.31 4.58 6.19
CA TRP A 56 -12.02 4.72 5.52
C TRP A 56 -10.85 4.78 6.51
N LEU A 57 -10.99 5.53 7.61
CA LEU A 57 -9.97 5.56 8.66
C LEU A 57 -9.79 4.19 9.31
N LEU A 58 -10.88 3.52 9.66
CA LEU A 58 -10.82 2.21 10.32
C LEU A 58 -10.17 1.15 9.42
N GLN A 59 -10.54 1.09 8.14
CA GLN A 59 -9.98 0.13 7.20
C GLN A 59 -8.53 0.44 6.83
N THR A 60 -8.10 1.72 6.85
CA THR A 60 -6.71 2.09 6.52
C THR A 60 -5.79 2.10 7.73
N LEU A 61 -6.34 2.03 8.95
CA LEU A 61 -5.58 2.05 10.21
C LEU A 61 -4.45 1.02 10.26
N PRO A 62 -4.65 -0.26 9.86
CA PRO A 62 -3.56 -1.23 9.83
C PRO A 62 -2.40 -0.80 8.93
N LEU A 63 -2.66 -0.15 7.79
CA LEU A 63 -1.61 0.36 6.90
C LEU A 63 -0.85 1.53 7.54
N TRP A 64 -1.54 2.41 8.26
CA TRP A 64 -0.92 3.53 8.97
C TRP A 64 0.05 3.08 10.06
N LEU A 65 -0.21 1.94 10.71
CA LEU A 65 0.71 1.38 11.71
C LEU A 65 2.09 0.99 11.13
N PHE A 66 2.18 0.73 9.82
CA PHE A 66 3.45 0.43 9.14
C PHE A 66 4.17 1.68 8.59
N PHE A 67 3.56 2.86 8.68
CA PHE A 67 4.19 4.12 8.31
C PHE A 67 5.55 4.37 9.03
N PRO A 68 5.68 4.19 10.36
CA PRO A 68 6.98 4.31 11.02
C PRO A 68 7.99 3.24 10.56
N ALA A 69 7.50 2.04 10.21
CA ALA A 69 8.36 0.97 9.69
C ALA A 69 8.96 1.32 8.32
N MET A 70 8.19 1.96 7.45
CA MET A 70 8.66 2.48 6.16
C MET A 70 9.72 3.58 6.35
N LYS A 71 9.52 4.50 7.29
CA LYS A 71 10.51 5.56 7.57
C LYS A 71 11.82 5.02 8.15
N ARG A 72 11.77 3.98 8.99
CA ARG A 72 12.94 3.41 9.68
C ARG A 72 13.62 2.26 8.93
N HIS A 73 13.16 1.92 7.71
CA HIS A 73 13.72 0.84 6.89
C HIS A 73 13.82 -0.50 7.62
N HIS A 74 12.88 -0.79 8.52
CA HIS A 74 12.96 -1.98 9.37
C HIS A 74 12.48 -3.22 8.60
N THR A 75 13.43 -4.00 8.05
CA THR A 75 13.16 -5.13 7.13
C THR A 75 12.15 -6.15 7.68
N ARG A 76 12.18 -6.46 8.99
CA ARG A 76 11.19 -7.35 9.62
C ARG A 76 9.79 -6.76 9.58
N ALA A 77 9.64 -5.47 9.88
CA ALA A 77 8.35 -4.80 9.88
C ALA A 77 7.82 -4.59 8.46
N LEU A 78 8.69 -4.35 7.47
CA LEU A 78 8.32 -4.32 6.05
C LEU A 78 7.90 -5.70 5.51
N SER A 79 8.44 -6.78 6.08
CA SER A 79 7.99 -8.15 5.75
C SER A 79 6.59 -8.42 6.32
N TRP A 80 6.33 -7.99 7.57
CA TRP A 80 4.98 -7.99 8.15
C TRP A 80 4.01 -7.13 7.34
N PHE A 81 4.43 -5.95 6.88
CA PHE A 81 3.62 -5.12 6.01
C PHE A 81 3.21 -5.86 4.73
N GLY A 82 4.15 -6.56 4.09
CA GLY A 82 3.86 -7.41 2.94
C GLY A 82 2.83 -8.52 3.24
N TYR A 83 2.90 -9.13 4.42
CA TYR A 83 1.91 -10.11 4.86
C TYR A 83 0.51 -9.47 5.03
N ILE A 84 0.44 -8.29 5.66
CA ILE A 84 -0.82 -7.55 5.79
C ILE A 84 -1.41 -7.22 4.42
N LEU A 85 -0.61 -6.75 3.47
CA LEU A 85 -1.09 -6.48 2.10
C LEU A 85 -1.70 -7.72 1.42
N LEU A 86 -1.14 -8.91 1.67
CA LEU A 86 -1.73 -10.17 1.18
C LEU A 86 -3.07 -10.48 1.86
N LEU A 87 -3.27 -10.10 3.11
CA LEU A 87 -4.57 -10.25 3.79
C LEU A 87 -5.62 -9.28 3.22
N TYR A 88 -5.21 -8.08 2.79
CA TYR A 88 -6.11 -7.12 2.14
C TYR A 88 -6.53 -7.57 0.74
N LEU A 89 -5.66 -8.28 0.02
CA LEU A 89 -5.88 -8.64 -1.37
C LEU A 89 -7.20 -9.42 -1.59
N PRO A 90 -7.55 -10.47 -0.83
CA PRO A 90 -8.85 -11.13 -0.92
C PRO A 90 -10.04 -10.18 -0.74
N PHE A 91 -10.00 -9.27 0.23
CA PHE A 91 -11.08 -8.31 0.44
C PHE A 91 -11.24 -7.37 -0.75
N CYS A 92 -10.13 -6.88 -1.31
CA CYS A 92 -10.16 -6.04 -2.51
C CYS A 92 -10.70 -6.81 -3.73
N ILE A 93 -10.32 -8.08 -3.87
CA ILE A 93 -10.78 -8.94 -4.96
C ILE A 93 -12.28 -9.20 -4.85
N VAL A 94 -12.79 -9.51 -3.64
CA VAL A 94 -14.24 -9.66 -3.41
C VAL A 94 -14.96 -8.36 -3.78
N GLY A 95 -14.45 -7.21 -3.33
CA GLY A 95 -15.02 -5.91 -3.69
C GLY A 95 -14.92 -5.55 -5.18
N ALA A 96 -14.13 -6.26 -5.99
CA ALA A 96 -14.11 -6.11 -7.45
C ALA A 96 -15.35 -6.73 -8.11
N PHE A 97 -16.01 -7.67 -7.43
CA PHE A 97 -17.26 -8.26 -7.87
C PHE A 97 -18.50 -7.46 -7.44
N ASP A 98 -18.35 -6.52 -6.50
CA ASP A 98 -19.43 -5.64 -6.06
C ASP A 98 -19.59 -4.44 -7.02
N PRO A 99 -20.82 -4.02 -7.37
CA PRO A 99 -21.03 -2.78 -8.09
C PRO A 99 -20.69 -1.55 -7.22
N PRO A 100 -19.92 -0.57 -7.75
CA PRO A 100 -19.35 -0.53 -9.08
C PRO A 100 -17.99 -1.27 -9.19
N HIS A 101 -17.95 -2.27 -10.08
CA HIS A 101 -16.84 -3.22 -10.24
C HIS A 101 -15.47 -2.57 -10.49
N TRP A 102 -15.45 -1.45 -11.23
CA TRP A 102 -14.21 -0.76 -11.60
C TRP A 102 -13.41 -0.29 -10.37
N SER A 103 -14.09 0.10 -9.29
CA SER A 103 -13.44 0.63 -8.09
C SER A 103 -12.71 -0.46 -7.31
N GLY A 104 -13.31 -1.65 -7.20
CA GLY A 104 -12.68 -2.81 -6.57
C GLY A 104 -11.54 -3.40 -7.40
N VAL A 105 -11.66 -3.42 -8.74
CA VAL A 105 -10.55 -3.80 -9.63
C VAL A 105 -9.35 -2.85 -9.45
N LEU A 106 -9.59 -1.54 -9.46
CA LEU A 106 -8.53 -0.55 -9.31
C LEU A 106 -7.84 -0.65 -7.93
N THR A 107 -8.62 -0.88 -6.88
CA THR A 107 -8.10 -1.07 -5.51
C THR A 107 -7.24 -2.35 -5.43
N SER A 108 -7.72 -3.46 -6.03
CA SER A 108 -6.98 -4.73 -6.10
C SER A 108 -5.64 -4.57 -6.81
N LEU A 109 -5.61 -3.92 -7.96
CA LEU A 109 -4.38 -3.66 -8.71
C LEU A 109 -3.41 -2.77 -7.93
N SER A 110 -3.92 -1.77 -7.19
CA SER A 110 -3.11 -0.87 -6.38
C SER A 110 -2.46 -1.58 -5.19
N VAL A 111 -3.21 -2.45 -4.50
CA VAL A 111 -2.68 -3.28 -3.40
C VAL A 111 -1.63 -4.26 -3.92
N LEU A 112 -1.86 -4.87 -5.09
CA LEU A 112 -0.90 -5.77 -5.72
C LEU A 112 0.39 -5.05 -6.12
N ALA A 113 0.28 -3.85 -6.71
CA ALA A 113 1.42 -3.01 -7.06
C ALA A 113 2.24 -2.64 -5.80
N LEU A 114 1.55 -2.26 -4.71
CA LEU A 114 2.19 -1.95 -3.43
C LEU A 114 2.91 -3.18 -2.85
N PHE A 115 2.29 -4.36 -2.92
CA PHE A 115 2.91 -5.61 -2.46
C PHE A 115 4.22 -5.90 -3.21
N PHE A 116 4.20 -5.86 -4.54
CA PHE A 116 5.41 -6.11 -5.33
C PHE A 116 6.48 -5.06 -5.08
N SER A 117 6.10 -3.78 -5.04
CA SER A 117 7.03 -2.68 -4.76
C SER A 117 7.71 -2.84 -3.40
N ASN A 118 6.95 -3.17 -2.35
CA ASN A 118 7.48 -3.48 -1.03
C ASN A 118 8.38 -4.72 -1.03
N ALA A 119 8.00 -5.79 -1.74
CA ALA A 119 8.80 -7.01 -1.82
C ALA A 119 10.16 -6.76 -2.50
N PHE A 120 10.18 -5.98 -3.59
CA PHE A 120 11.44 -5.58 -4.24
C PHE A 120 12.28 -4.67 -3.35
N TRP A 121 11.66 -3.76 -2.61
CA TRP A 121 12.35 -2.90 -1.66
C TRP A 121 13.01 -3.68 -0.53
N VAL A 122 12.29 -4.62 0.10
CA VAL A 122 12.84 -5.50 1.15
C VAL A 122 14.02 -6.32 0.63
N ARG A 123 13.92 -6.84 -0.61
CA ARG A 123 15.04 -7.56 -1.26
C ARG A 123 16.25 -6.65 -1.46
N ALA A 124 16.03 -5.42 -1.92
CA ALA A 124 17.11 -4.45 -2.10
C ALA A 124 17.79 -4.09 -0.76
N LEU A 125 17.01 -3.86 0.30
CA LEU A 125 17.53 -3.56 1.64
C LEU A 125 18.34 -4.72 2.23
N LYS A 126 17.87 -5.97 2.10
CA LYS A 126 18.61 -7.16 2.56
C LYS A 126 19.94 -7.29 1.83
N ARG A 127 19.98 -7.07 0.50
CA ARG A 127 21.21 -7.12 -0.30
C ARG A 127 22.20 -5.99 0.04
N ALA A 128 21.69 -4.81 0.42
CA ALA A 128 22.53 -3.71 0.86
C ALA A 128 23.19 -4.01 2.21
N ARG A 129 22.45 -4.57 3.17
CA ARG A 129 22.98 -4.94 4.50
C ARG A 129 23.93 -6.13 4.51
N ALA A 130 23.81 -7.06 3.56
CA ALA A 130 24.73 -8.19 3.45
C ALA A 130 26.08 -7.81 2.82
N ALA A 131 26.21 -6.58 2.30
CA ALA A 131 27.41 -6.08 1.65
C ALA A 131 28.17 -5.03 2.48
N SER A 132 27.67 -4.71 3.68
CA SER A 132 28.29 -3.85 4.70
C SER A 132 28.86 -4.71 5.81
#